data_AF-A0A2E6H786-F1
#
_entry.id   AF-A0A2E6H786-F1
#
_cell.length_a   1.000
_cell.length_b   1.000
_cell.length_c   1.000
_cell.angle_alpha   90.00
_cell.angle_beta   90.00
_cell.angle_gamma   90.00
#
_symmetry.space_group_name_H-M   'P 1'
#
loop_
_entity.id
_entity.type
_entity.pdbx_description
1 polymer ?
#
loop_
_entity_poly.entity_id
_entity_poly.type
_entity_poly.pdbx_seq_one_letter_code
_entity_poly.pdbx_strand_id
1 'polypeptide(L)'
;MLKNDKSVIGEEACASTDNEFFDNRIEVIIALNHCVFNEREAAFYCRCSVDSIRYHALRSRKLTFCDFTREGLVFLKSDLDSFLQLSRKQGYRG
;
A
#
# COMPACT_ATOMS: atom_id res chain seq x y z
N MET A 1 -48.93 -16.63 21.34
CA MET A 1 -48.36 -15.83 20.23
C MET A 1 -46.98 -16.37 19.94
N LEU A 2 -46.58 -16.30 18.67
CA LEU A 2 -45.58 -17.11 17.98
C LEU A 2 -44.15 -17.10 18.58
N LYS A 3 -43.48 -18.25 18.42
CA LYS A 3 -42.02 -18.46 18.47
C LYS A 3 -41.36 -17.82 17.23
N ASN A 4 -40.06 -17.50 17.31
CA ASN A 4 -38.99 -17.65 16.28
C ASN A 4 -37.75 -16.87 16.78
N ASP A 5 -36.70 -17.52 17.29
CA ASP A 5 -35.59 -18.18 16.58
C ASP A 5 -34.67 -17.25 15.78
N LYS A 6 -33.47 -17.07 16.35
CA LYS A 6 -32.12 -17.27 15.76
C LYS A 6 -31.68 -16.45 14.53
N SER A 7 -30.36 -16.20 14.55
CA SER A 7 -29.48 -15.91 13.40
C SER A 7 -29.53 -14.46 12.88
N VAL A 8 -28.45 -13.84 12.41
CA VAL A 8 -27.07 -14.28 12.18
C VAL A 8 -26.23 -13.01 12.01
N ILE A 9 -24.96 -13.10 12.39
CA ILE A 9 -23.92 -12.12 12.12
C ILE A 9 -23.60 -12.23 10.62
N GLY A 10 -23.91 -11.20 9.85
CA GLY A 10 -23.57 -11.06 8.44
C GLY A 10 -23.72 -9.58 8.10
N GLU A 11 -22.94 -8.96 7.24
CA GLU A 11 -21.93 -9.40 6.30
C GLU A 11 -21.05 -8.16 6.02
N GLU A 12 -19.89 -8.39 5.45
CA GLU A 12 -18.96 -7.39 4.96
C GLU A 12 -19.64 -6.33 4.06
N ALA A 13 -19.31 -5.06 4.27
CA ALA A 13 -19.51 -3.99 3.29
C ALA A 13 -18.31 -3.04 3.41
N CYS A 14 -17.32 -3.22 2.53
CA CYS A 14 -17.16 -2.45 1.29
C CYS A 14 -16.71 -1.01 1.53
N ALA A 15 -15.41 -0.84 1.28
CA ALA A 15 -14.72 0.36 0.83
C ALA A 15 -15.60 1.56 0.45
N SER A 16 -15.34 2.69 1.09
CA SER A 16 -15.69 4.05 0.62
C SER A 16 -14.81 4.99 1.44
N THR A 17 -14.01 5.92 0.93
CA THR A 17 -13.89 6.53 -0.40
C THR A 17 -12.55 7.27 -0.42
N ASP A 18 -11.79 7.10 -1.49
CA ASP A 18 -10.79 8.07 -1.92
C ASP A 18 -11.45 9.45 -2.05
N ASN A 19 -10.94 10.46 -1.33
CA ASN A 19 -10.95 11.88 -1.75
C ASN A 19 -10.36 12.79 -0.66
N GLU A 20 -9.03 12.75 -0.52
CA GLU A 20 -8.28 13.99 -0.28
C GLU A 20 -7.30 14.14 -1.45
N PHE A 21 -7.88 14.62 -2.55
CA PHE A 21 -7.30 14.67 -3.87
C PHE A 21 -6.39 15.90 -4.00
N PHE A 22 -5.08 15.66 -3.89
CA PHE A 22 -3.98 16.35 -4.57
C PHE A 22 -3.82 17.88 -4.37
N ASP A 23 -3.17 18.26 -3.26
CA ASP A 23 -2.43 19.54 -3.18
C ASP A 23 -0.92 19.39 -3.47
N ASN A 24 -0.46 18.20 -3.88
CA ASN A 24 0.97 17.86 -3.95
C ASN A 24 1.56 17.69 -5.35
N ARG A 25 1.01 18.35 -6.39
CA ARG A 25 1.55 18.22 -7.76
C ARG A 25 3.02 18.63 -7.90
N ILE A 26 3.52 19.49 -7.00
CA ILE A 26 4.95 19.88 -6.96
C ILE A 26 5.81 18.80 -6.27
N GLU A 27 5.33 18.19 -5.19
CA GLU A 27 6.03 17.08 -4.52
C GLU A 27 6.12 15.82 -5.42
N VAL A 28 5.11 15.57 -6.26
CA VAL A 28 5.09 14.48 -7.23
C VAL A 28 6.25 14.57 -8.24
N ILE A 29 6.64 15.78 -8.65
CA ILE A 29 7.74 15.97 -9.62
C ILE A 29 9.10 15.79 -8.93
N ILE A 30 9.24 16.23 -7.67
CA ILE A 30 10.48 16.07 -6.90
C ILE A 30 10.74 14.58 -6.59
N ALA A 31 9.69 13.79 -6.34
CA ALA A 31 9.79 12.35 -6.12
C ALA A 31 10.33 11.56 -7.32
N LEU A 32 10.30 12.10 -8.54
CA LEU A 32 10.80 11.41 -9.74
C LEU A 32 12.33 11.40 -9.84
N ASN A 33 13.04 12.31 -9.13
CA ASN A 33 14.50 12.32 -9.03
C ASN A 33 15.04 11.75 -7.70
N HIS A 34 14.17 11.47 -6.74
CA HIS A 34 14.57 10.85 -5.48
C HIS A 34 14.87 9.36 -5.70
N CYS A 35 16.03 8.90 -5.24
CA CYS A 35 16.42 7.49 -5.33
C CYS A 35 16.01 6.69 -4.09
N VAL A 36 15.67 7.38 -3.00
CA VAL A 36 15.45 6.84 -1.66
C VAL A 36 14.14 7.38 -1.10
N PHE A 37 13.33 6.50 -0.50
CA PHE A 37 11.98 6.76 -0.03
C PHE A 37 11.81 6.24 1.40
N ASN A 38 11.21 7.02 2.29
CA ASN A 38 10.71 6.52 3.57
C ASN A 38 9.36 5.79 3.39
N GLU A 39 8.79 5.25 4.47
CA GLU A 39 7.52 4.50 4.42
C GLU A 39 6.34 5.31 3.86
N ARG A 40 6.26 6.61 4.18
CA ARG A 40 5.16 7.48 3.71
C ARG A 40 5.31 7.79 2.22
N GLU A 41 6.53 8.11 1.81
CA GLU A 41 6.86 8.38 0.40
C GLU A 41 6.69 7.13 -0.46
N ALA A 42 7.10 5.95 0.04
CA ALA A 42 6.89 4.67 -0.62
C ALA A 42 5.40 4.32 -0.74
N ALA A 43 4.61 4.55 0.31
CA ALA A 43 3.17 4.35 0.30
C ALA A 43 2.50 5.25 -0.76
N PHE A 44 2.89 6.52 -0.81
CA PHE A 44 2.44 7.45 -1.84
C PHE A 44 2.85 7.01 -3.25
N TYR A 45 4.12 6.61 -3.44
CA TYR A 45 4.64 6.13 -4.72
C TYR A 45 3.88 4.90 -5.24
N CYS A 46 3.63 3.93 -4.36
CA CYS A 46 2.90 2.71 -4.69
C CYS A 46 1.37 2.86 -4.68
N ARG A 47 0.84 4.03 -4.30
CA ARG A 47 -0.60 4.32 -4.13
C ARG A 47 -1.29 3.31 -3.21
N CYS A 48 -0.70 3.08 -2.03
CA CYS A 48 -1.24 2.18 -1.01
C CYS A 48 -1.02 2.74 0.40
N SER A 49 -1.49 2.05 1.43
CA SER A 49 -1.28 2.48 2.82
C SER A 49 0.12 2.15 3.33
N VAL A 50 0.60 2.92 4.31
CA VAL A 50 1.88 2.64 5.01
C VAL A 50 1.88 1.23 5.63
N ASP A 51 0.74 0.79 6.17
CA ASP A 51 0.61 -0.56 6.72
C ASP A 51 0.75 -1.64 5.64
N SER A 52 0.27 -1.38 4.42
CA SER A 52 0.47 -2.29 3.28
C SER A 52 1.95 -2.37 2.89
N ILE A 53 2.65 -1.24 2.86
CA ILE A 53 4.12 -1.20 2.64
C ILE A 53 4.84 -2.03 3.69
N ARG A 54 4.56 -1.81 4.99
CA ARG A 54 5.17 -2.56 6.09
C ARG A 54 4.85 -4.04 6.03
N TYR A 55 3.60 -4.40 5.76
CA TYR A 55 3.19 -5.79 5.57
C TYR A 55 3.98 -6.44 4.43
N HIS A 56 4.12 -5.74 3.30
CA HIS A 56 4.83 -6.28 2.15
C HIS A 56 6.32 -6.44 2.38
N ALA A 57 6.93 -5.49 3.10
CA ALA A 57 8.34 -5.51 3.44
C ALA A 57 8.69 -6.56 4.51
N LEU A 58 7.97 -6.55 5.63
CA LEU A 58 8.36 -7.32 6.82
C LEU A 58 7.70 -8.71 6.87
N ARG A 59 6.42 -8.80 6.47
CA ARG A 59 5.63 -10.03 6.63
C ARG A 59 5.67 -10.89 5.39
N SER A 60 5.24 -10.34 4.24
CA SER A 60 5.14 -11.12 2.99
C SER A 60 6.47 -11.24 2.25
N ARG A 61 7.46 -10.40 2.59
CA ARG A 61 8.77 -10.29 1.93
C ARG A 61 8.69 -10.12 0.42
N LYS A 62 7.64 -9.45 -0.06
CA LYS A 62 7.41 -9.14 -1.48
C LYS A 62 8.00 -7.80 -1.89
N LEU A 63 8.29 -6.94 -0.91
CA LEU A 63 8.91 -5.63 -1.11
C LEU A 63 10.27 -5.61 -0.41
N THR A 64 11.32 -5.29 -1.13
CA THR A 64 12.67 -5.12 -0.55
C THR A 64 12.81 -3.71 0.03
N PHE A 65 13.52 -3.60 1.14
CA PHE A 65 13.93 -2.33 1.74
C PHE A 65 15.47 -2.34 1.88
N CYS A 66 16.10 -1.17 1.76
CA CYS A 66 17.56 -1.07 1.79
C CYS A 66 18.12 -0.84 3.20
N ASP A 67 17.36 -0.18 4.07
CA ASP A 67 17.80 0.11 5.44
C ASP A 67 16.61 0.19 6.42
N PHE A 68 16.90 0.00 7.69
CA PHE A 68 15.96 0.17 8.79
C PHE A 68 16.52 1.17 9.80
N THR A 69 15.97 2.38 9.77
CA THR A 69 16.40 3.50 10.60
C THR A 69 15.47 3.67 11.80
N ARG A 70 15.79 4.62 12.69
CA ARG A 70 14.89 4.99 13.79
C ARG A 70 13.54 5.54 13.32
N GLU A 71 13.48 6.05 12.10
CA GLU A 71 12.26 6.61 11.51
C GLU A 71 11.44 5.58 10.73
N GLY A 72 11.96 4.36 10.56
CA GLY A 72 11.30 3.26 9.89
C GLY A 72 12.10 2.71 8.71
N LEU A 73 11.39 2.03 7.81
CA LEU A 73 11.95 1.39 6.63
C LEU A 73 12.29 2.41 5.54
N VAL A 74 13.41 2.15 4.86
CA VAL A 74 13.90 2.96 3.74
C VAL A 74 13.93 2.10 2.48
N PHE A 75 13.41 2.64 1.38
CA PHE A 75 13.20 1.93 0.12
C PHE A 75 13.93 2.62 -1.02
N LEU A 76 14.49 1.84 -1.94
CA LEU A 76 15.01 2.37 -3.18
C LEU A 76 13.91 2.44 -4.23
N LYS A 77 14.00 3.42 -5.12
CA LYS A 77 13.08 3.55 -6.27
C LYS A 77 13.00 2.25 -7.08
N SER A 78 14.15 1.61 -7.33
CA SER A 78 14.24 0.37 -8.10
C SER A 78 13.48 -0.79 -7.47
N ASP A 79 13.44 -0.86 -6.14
CA ASP A 79 12.73 -1.91 -5.41
C ASP A 79 11.21 -1.68 -5.47
N LEU A 80 10.77 -0.43 -5.33
CA LEU A 80 9.37 -0.04 -5.49
C LEU A 80 8.88 -0.29 -6.93
N ASP A 81 9.69 0.07 -7.94
CA ASP A 81 9.39 -0.19 -9.34
C ASP A 81 9.27 -1.70 -9.60
N SER A 82 10.19 -2.51 -9.07
CA SER A 82 10.16 -3.97 -9.21
C SER A 82 8.92 -4.56 -8.55
N PHE A 83 8.57 -4.09 -7.35
CA PHE A 83 7.35 -4.50 -6.65
C PHE A 83 6.08 -4.21 -7.45
N LEU A 84 5.98 -3.01 -8.06
CA LEU A 84 4.85 -2.63 -8.91
C LEU A 84 4.79 -3.42 -10.23
N GLN A 85 5.92 -3.80 -10.80
CA GLN A 85 5.94 -4.66 -11.98
C GLN A 85 5.46 -6.08 -11.66
N LEU A 86 5.83 -6.62 -10.50
CA LEU A 86 5.41 -7.95 -10.06
C LEU A 86 3.91 -8.01 -9.76
N SER A 87 3.33 -6.94 -9.20
CA SER A 87 1.89 -6.89 -8.93
C SER A 87 1.07 -6.88 -10.22
N ARG A 88 1.49 -6.13 -11.25
CA ARG A 88 0.80 -6.08 -12.56
C ARG A 88 0.80 -7.40 -13.32
N LYS A 89 1.85 -8.21 -13.18
CA LYS A 89 1.94 -9.53 -13.83
C LYS A 89 0.93 -10.55 -13.30
N GLN A 90 0.39 -10.35 -12.09
CA GLN A 90 -0.60 -11.27 -11.51
C GLN A 90 -2.05 -11.01 -12.00
N GLY A 91 -2.32 -9.89 -12.68
CA GLY A 91 -3.67 -9.52 -13.13
C GLY A 91 -4.17 -10.18 -14.43
N TYR A 92 -3.35 -10.99 -15.13
CA TYR A 92 -3.69 -11.59 -16.43
C TYR A 92 -4.02 -13.10 -16.36
N ARG A 93 -4.55 -13.58 -15.23
CA ARG A 93 -5.13 -14.93 -15.14
C ARG A 93 -6.46 -14.87 -14.39
N GLY A 94 -7.55 -14.96 -15.14
CA GLY A 94 -8.94 -15.02 -14.66
C GLY A 94 -9.87 -14.72 -15.80
#